data_AF-W1XZ53-F1
#
_entry.id   AF-W1XZ53-F1
#
_cell.length_a   1.000
_cell.length_b   1.000
_cell.length_c   1.000
_cell.angle_alpha   90.00
_cell.angle_beta   90.00
_cell.angle_gamma   90.00
#
_symmetry.space_group_name_H-M   'P 1'
#
loop_
_entity.id
_entity.type
_entity.pdbx_description
1 polymer ?
#
loop_
_entity_poly.entity_id
_entity_poly.type
_entity_poly.pdbx_seq_one_letter_code
_entity_poly.pdbx_strand_id
1 'polypeptide(L)'
;ILDLAEHCEFEEVAHLLIHGKLPTRDELAAYKTKLKALRGLPANVRTVLEALPAASHPMDVMRTGVSALGCTLPEKEGHTVSGARDI
;
A
#
# COMPACT_ATOMS: atom_id res chain seq x y z
N ILE A 1 -3.02 17.08 -14.56
CA ILE A 1 -3.91 16.10 -13.91
C ILE A 1 -4.95 15.54 -14.87
N LEU A 2 -5.52 16.36 -15.76
CA LEU A 2 -6.49 15.91 -16.79
C LEU A 2 -5.94 14.73 -17.61
N ASP A 3 -4.76 14.87 -18.22
CA ASP A 3 -4.17 13.81 -19.05
C ASP A 3 -3.90 12.51 -18.26
N LEU A 4 -3.46 12.62 -17.00
CA LEU A 4 -3.23 11.46 -16.14
C LEU A 4 -4.55 10.75 -15.78
N ALA A 5 -5.62 11.51 -15.55
CA ALA A 5 -6.92 10.94 -15.24
C ALA A 5 -7.58 10.27 -16.46
N GLU A 6 -7.28 10.75 -17.67
CA GLU A 6 -7.83 10.22 -18.92
C GLU A 6 -7.05 8.99 -19.43
N HIS A 7 -5.73 8.97 -19.24
CA HIS A 7 -4.86 7.99 -19.93
C HIS A 7 -4.10 7.03 -19.03
N CYS A 8 -4.04 7.26 -17.72
CA CYS A 8 -3.26 6.41 -16.82
C CYS A 8 -4.16 5.57 -15.91
N GLU A 9 -3.72 4.34 -15.66
CA GLU A 9 -4.23 3.53 -14.56
C GLU A 9 -3.80 4.14 -13.21
N PHE A 10 -4.54 3.80 -12.14
CA PHE A 10 -4.17 4.24 -10.80
C PHE A 10 -2.76 3.76 -10.42
N GLU A 11 -2.38 2.52 -10.77
CA GLU A 11 -1.06 1.98 -10.50
C GLU A 11 0.07 2.75 -11.22
N GLU A 12 -0.18 3.32 -12.41
CA GLU A 12 0.81 4.16 -13.11
C GLU A 12 1.03 5.49 -12.37
N VAL A 13 -0.05 6.10 -11.89
CA VAL A 13 0.01 7.34 -11.09
C VAL A 13 0.63 7.07 -9.72
N ALA A 14 0.31 5.95 -9.07
CA ALA A 14 0.94 5.52 -7.83
C ALA A 14 2.45 5.31 -8.04
N HIS A 15 2.84 4.67 -9.14
CA HIS A 15 4.25 4.51 -9.48
C HIS A 15 4.95 5.85 -9.71
N LEU A 16 4.30 6.79 -10.42
CA LEU A 16 4.82 8.15 -10.61
C LEU A 16 5.09 8.86 -9.27
N LEU A 17 4.16 8.79 -8.33
CA LEU A 17 4.29 9.48 -7.05
C LEU A 17 5.31 8.82 -6.10
N ILE A 18 5.36 7.48 -6.07
CA ILE A 18 6.21 6.73 -5.13
C ILE A 18 7.63 6.58 -5.67
N HIS A 19 7.77 6.23 -6.96
CA HIS A 19 9.06 5.94 -7.61
C HIS A 19 9.61 7.12 -8.43
N GLY A 20 8.81 8.17 -8.65
CA GLY A 20 9.25 9.43 -9.24
C GLY A 20 9.20 9.51 -10.77
N LYS A 21 8.67 8.49 -11.45
CA LYS A 21 8.51 8.46 -12.92
C LYS A 21 7.30 7.64 -13.36
N LEU A 22 6.73 7.95 -14.52
CA LEU A 22 5.77 7.05 -15.16
C LEU A 22 6.48 5.75 -15.55
N PRO A 23 5.86 4.58 -15.28
CA PRO A 23 6.47 3.30 -15.58
C PRO A 23 6.46 3.01 -17.08
N THR A 24 7.44 2.25 -17.54
CA THR A 24 7.33 1.52 -18.82
C THR A 24 6.33 0.37 -18.69
N ARG A 25 5.93 -0.25 -19.81
CA ARG A 25 4.98 -1.37 -19.81
C ARG A 25 5.45 -2.55 -18.96
N ASP A 26 6.74 -2.87 -19.03
CA ASP A 26 7.32 -3.99 -18.28
C ASP A 26 7.42 -3.66 -16.78
N GLU A 27 7.80 -2.42 -16.44
CA GLU A 27 7.81 -1.93 -15.06
C GLU A 27 6.40 -1.96 -14.45
N LEU A 28 5.39 -1.53 -15.20
CA LEU A 28 3.99 -1.56 -14.76
C LEU A 28 3.50 -2.99 -14.53
N ALA A 29 3.83 -3.93 -15.43
CA ALA A 29 3.46 -5.33 -15.29
C ALA A 29 4.08 -5.95 -14.02
N ALA A 30 5.36 -5.67 -13.77
CA ALA A 30 6.05 -6.10 -12.56
C ALA A 30 5.44 -5.47 -11.31
N TYR A 31 5.17 -4.16 -11.33
CA TYR A 31 4.58 -3.41 -10.22
C TYR A 31 3.18 -3.93 -9.87
N LYS A 32 2.30 -4.12 -10.86
CA LYS A 32 0.96 -4.69 -10.65
C LYS A 32 1.03 -6.12 -10.08
N THR A 33 2.00 -6.92 -10.51
CA THR A 33 2.22 -8.27 -9.98
C THR A 33 2.63 -8.22 -8.51
N LYS A 34 3.55 -7.33 -8.15
CA LYS A 34 4.00 -7.10 -6.77
C LYS A 34 2.86 -6.61 -5.88
N LEU A 35 2.15 -5.56 -6.29
CA LEU A 35 0.99 -5.04 -5.56
C LEU A 35 -0.09 -6.09 -5.36
N LYS A 36 -0.34 -6.95 -6.35
CA LYS A 36 -1.30 -8.05 -6.24
C LYS A 36 -0.90 -9.07 -5.16
N ALA A 37 0.40 -9.37 -5.04
CA ALA A 37 0.92 -10.27 -4.01
C ALA A 37 0.85 -9.65 -2.60
N LEU A 38 0.93 -8.32 -2.48
CA LEU A 38 0.89 -7.58 -1.21
C LEU A 38 -0.52 -7.35 -0.63
N ARG A 39 -1.57 -7.89 -1.25
CA ARG A 39 -2.98 -7.71 -0.79
C ARG A 39 -3.34 -8.55 0.45
N GLY A 40 -2.45 -9.42 0.90
CA GLY A 40 -2.69 -10.29 2.06
C GLY A 40 -2.68 -9.53 3.39
N LEU A 41 -3.55 -9.93 4.31
CA LEU A 41 -3.52 -9.46 5.70
C LEU A 41 -2.84 -10.48 6.62
N PRO A 42 -1.81 -10.08 7.40
CA PRO A 42 -1.20 -10.93 8.42
C PRO A 42 -2.21 -11.45 9.44
N ALA A 43 -1.96 -12.63 10.01
CA ALA A 43 -2.90 -13.30 10.90
C ALA A 43 -3.26 -12.45 12.14
N ASN A 44 -2.28 -11.80 12.76
CA ASN A 44 -2.51 -10.91 13.91
C ASN A 44 -3.33 -9.65 13.54
N VAL A 45 -3.10 -9.06 12.36
CA VAL A 45 -3.89 -7.91 11.89
C VAL A 45 -5.34 -8.32 11.66
N ARG A 46 -5.61 -9.53 11.16
CA ARG A 46 -6.98 -10.07 11.04
C ARG A 46 -7.66 -10.17 12.41
N THR A 47 -6.97 -10.73 13.41
CA THR A 47 -7.51 -10.82 14.78
C THR A 47 -7.80 -9.43 15.37
N VAL A 48 -6.94 -8.43 15.11
CA VAL A 48 -7.20 -7.05 15.53
C VAL A 48 -8.45 -6.48 14.86
N LEU A 49 -8.62 -6.68 13.56
CA LEU A 49 -9.78 -6.18 12.81
C LEU A 49 -11.09 -6.88 13.22
N GLU A 50 -11.04 -8.19 13.48
CA GLU A 50 -12.18 -8.98 13.95
C GLU A 50 -12.65 -8.58 15.37
N ALA A 51 -11.76 -7.99 16.18
CA ALA A 51 -12.09 -7.47 17.50
C ALA A 51 -12.78 -6.10 17.47
N LEU A 52 -12.82 -5.42 16.32
CA LEU A 52 -13.45 -4.10 16.20
C LEU A 52 -14.98 -4.26 16.07
N PRO A 53 -15.79 -3.49 16.84
CA PRO A 53 -17.23 -3.49 16.69
C PRO A 53 -17.69 -3.14 15.27
N ALA A 54 -18.78 -3.75 14.81
CA ALA A 54 -19.38 -3.43 13.51
C ALA A 54 -19.83 -1.96 13.37
N ALA A 55 -20.08 -1.28 14.50
CA ALA A 55 -20.44 0.14 14.54
C ALA A 55 -19.23 1.10 14.53
N SER A 56 -18.00 0.58 14.53
CA SER A 56 -16.80 1.42 14.45
C SER A 56 -16.77 2.22 13.15
N HIS A 57 -16.40 3.50 13.24
CA HIS A 57 -16.28 4.35 12.07
C HIS A 57 -15.21 3.78 11.12
N PRO A 58 -15.44 3.68 9.79
CA PRO A 58 -14.49 3.04 8.88
C PRO A 58 -13.07 3.64 8.90
N MET A 59 -12.95 4.95 9.15
CA MET A 59 -11.63 5.59 9.31
C MET A 59 -10.89 5.12 10.58
N ASP A 60 -11.61 4.82 11.67
CA ASP A 60 -10.99 4.27 12.90
C ASP A 60 -10.53 2.83 12.69
N VAL A 61 -11.26 2.06 11.85
CA VAL A 61 -10.86 0.71 11.42
C VAL A 61 -9.56 0.78 10.63
N MET A 62 -9.47 1.65 9.63
CA MET A 62 -8.24 1.84 8.85
C MET A 62 -7.08 2.32 9.72
N ARG A 63 -7.30 3.30 10.62
CA ARG A 63 -6.28 3.79 11.56
C ARG A 63 -5.71 2.66 12.41
N THR A 64 -6.58 1.86 12.99
CA THR A 64 -6.19 0.73 13.87
C THR A 64 -5.49 -0.36 13.07
N GLY A 65 -6.00 -0.71 11.88
CA GLY A 65 -5.39 -1.71 11.00
C GLY A 65 -3.97 -1.34 10.56
N VAL A 66 -3.76 -0.09 10.13
CA VAL A 66 -2.43 0.41 9.75
C VAL A 66 -1.48 0.46 10.95
N SER A 67 -1.98 0.86 12.13
CA SER A 67 -1.18 0.84 13.36
C SER A 67 -0.71 -0.57 13.72
N ALA A 68 -1.61 -1.57 13.65
CA ALA A 68 -1.26 -2.97 13.91
C ALA A 68 -0.29 -3.54 12.85
N LEU A 69 -0.47 -3.14 11.58
CA LEU A 69 0.44 -3.53 10.50
C LEU A 69 1.85 -2.99 10.73
N GLY A 70 2.00 -1.75 11.21
CA GLY A 70 3.30 -1.17 11.56
C GLY A 70 4.04 -1.91 12.68
N CYS A 71 3.32 -2.47 13.65
CA CYS A 71 3.93 -3.36 14.66
C CYS A 71 4.28 -4.74 14.10
N THR A 72 3.57 -5.19 13.06
CA THR A 72 3.74 -6.54 12.48
C THR A 72 4.85 -6.59 11.43
N LEU A 73 4.92 -5.55 10.60
CA LEU A 73 5.89 -5.37 9.52
C LEU A 73 6.60 -4.02 9.73
N PRO A 74 7.45 -3.90 10.77
CA PRO A 74 8.09 -2.64 11.09
C PRO A 74 9.10 -2.24 10.01
N GLU A 75 9.22 -0.94 9.77
CA GLU A 75 10.32 -0.39 8.99
C GLU A 75 11.65 -0.63 9.72
N LYS A 76 12.72 -0.87 8.95
CA LYS A 76 14.07 -1.00 9.51
C LYS A 76 14.56 0.35 10.01
N GLU A 77 15.30 0.34 11.11
CA GLU A 77 15.82 1.55 11.79
C GLU A 77 16.58 2.53 10.87
N GLY A 78 17.22 2.03 9.81
CA GLY A 78 17.93 2.87 8.85
C GLY A 78 17.08 3.80 7.99
N HIS A 79 15.74 3.64 7.97
CA HIS A 79 14.77 4.48 7.23
C HIS A 79 15.23 4.84 5.80
N THR A 80 15.73 3.83 5.07
CA THR A 80 16.28 4.06 3.73
C THR A 80 15.17 4.38 2.73
N VAL A 81 15.37 5.37 1.87
CA VAL A 81 14.42 5.74 0.81
C VAL A 81 14.10 4.55 -0.11
N SER A 82 15.08 3.71 -0.43
CA SER A 82 14.88 2.51 -1.24
C SER A 82 13.98 1.49 -0.55
N GLY A 83 14.16 1.28 0.76
CA GLY A 83 13.30 0.39 1.56
C GLY A 83 11.88 0.91 1.70
N ALA A 84 11.69 2.21 1.94
CA ALA A 84 10.37 2.82 2.05
C ALA A 84 9.58 2.77 0.73
N ARG A 85 10.29 2.76 -0.41
CA ARG A 85 9.70 2.63 -1.75
C ARG A 85 9.60 1.20 -2.24
N ASP A 86 10.00 0.21 -1.45
CA ASP A 86 9.98 -1.20 -1.85
C ASP A 86 8.55 -1.78 -1.78
N ILE A 87 7.64 -1.24 -2.60
CA ILE A 87 6.28 -1.74 -2.80
C ILE A 87 5.98 -2.05 -4.25
#